data_AF-A0A3S1D433-F1
#
_entry.id   AF-A0A3S1D433-F1
#
_cell.length_a   1.000
_cell.length_b   1.000
_cell.length_c   1.000
_cell.angle_alpha   90.00
_cell.angle_beta   90.00
_cell.angle_gamma   90.00
#
_symmetry.space_group_name_H-M   'P 1'
#
loop_
_entity.id
_entity.type
_entity.pdbx_description
1 polymer ?
#
loop_
_entity_poly.entity_id
_entity_poly.type
_entity_poly.pdbx_seq_one_letter_code
_entity_poly.pdbx_strand_id
1 'polypeptide(L)'
;MKQEALKKDILSVLEGDNPEDDRWLRFSRKIDEGIDAGWGRREVFAVLRDIFEHHAAGLSEQVQEELKEFENTITGFCDPVDIYRFPGDPQEVEALSAKVRSNNWR
;
A
#
# COMPACT_ATOMS: atom_id res chain seq x y z
N MET A 1 -16.97 4.28 7.34
CA MET A 1 -17.72 3.74 6.18
C MET A 1 -16.89 3.71 4.89
N LYS A 2 -16.13 4.75 4.52
CA LYS A 2 -15.31 4.74 3.28
C LYS A 2 -14.10 3.78 3.32
N GLN A 3 -13.45 3.62 4.49
CA GLN A 3 -12.30 2.73 4.67
C GLN A 3 -12.63 1.24 4.46
N GLU A 4 -13.72 0.77 5.07
CA GLU A 4 -14.18 -0.62 4.93
C GLU A 4 -14.55 -1.00 3.49
N ALA A 5 -15.17 -0.09 2.74
CA ALA A 5 -15.54 -0.35 1.34
C ALA A 5 -14.29 -0.50 0.46
N LEU A 6 -13.30 0.38 0.61
CA LEU A 6 -12.09 0.31 -0.19
C LEU A 6 -11.19 -0.86 0.21
N LYS A 7 -11.13 -1.20 1.51
CA LYS A 7 -10.46 -2.43 1.99
C LYS A 7 -11.07 -3.66 1.33
N LYS A 8 -12.40 -3.75 1.27
CA LYS A 8 -13.10 -4.84 0.59
C LYS A 8 -12.76 -4.89 -0.91
N ASP A 9 -12.68 -3.75 -1.57
CA ASP A 9 -12.26 -3.67 -2.97
C ASP A 9 -10.81 -4.15 -3.17
N ILE A 10 -9.89 -3.74 -2.29
CA ILE A 10 -8.48 -4.18 -2.30
C ILE A 10 -8.40 -5.70 -2.15
N LEU A 11 -9.08 -6.27 -1.16
CA LEU A 11 -9.13 -7.73 -0.96
C LEU A 11 -9.68 -8.44 -2.19
N SER A 12 -10.76 -7.93 -2.77
CA SER A 12 -11.33 -8.50 -4.01
C SER A 12 -10.37 -8.46 -5.20
N VAL A 13 -9.46 -7.48 -5.26
CA VAL A 13 -8.42 -7.43 -6.30
C VAL A 13 -7.32 -8.46 -6.01
N LEU A 14 -6.88 -8.57 -4.76
CA LEU A 14 -5.81 -9.47 -4.36
C LEU A 14 -6.20 -10.95 -4.49
N GLU A 15 -7.44 -11.29 -4.12
CA GLU A 15 -8.04 -12.63 -4.22
C GLU A 15 -8.48 -12.99 -5.65
N GLY A 16 -8.67 -11.98 -6.50
CA GLY A 16 -9.21 -12.15 -7.85
C GLY A 16 -8.19 -12.72 -8.84
N ASP A 17 -8.46 -13.92 -9.35
CA ASP A 17 -7.62 -14.60 -10.34
C ASP A 17 -8.06 -14.24 -11.77
N ASN A 18 -7.99 -12.95 -12.13
CA ASN A 18 -8.22 -12.52 -13.51
C ASN A 18 -6.89 -12.49 -14.29
N PRO A 19 -6.62 -13.47 -15.16
CA PRO A 19 -5.35 -13.59 -15.87
C PRO A 19 -5.19 -12.56 -17.01
N GLU A 20 -6.26 -11.84 -17.38
CA GLU A 20 -6.23 -10.89 -18.50
C GLU A 20 -5.86 -9.45 -18.07
N ASP A 21 -5.69 -9.19 -16.77
CA ASP A 21 -5.57 -7.83 -16.23
C ASP A 21 -4.51 -7.75 -15.11
N ASP A 22 -3.61 -6.77 -15.20
CA ASP A 22 -2.51 -6.59 -14.26
C ASP A 22 -3.05 -6.34 -12.84
N ARG A 23 -3.02 -7.38 -12.00
CA ARG A 23 -3.48 -7.36 -10.60
C ARG A 23 -2.82 -6.23 -9.83
N TRP A 24 -1.54 -6.00 -10.08
CA TRP A 24 -0.76 -5.00 -9.38
C TRP A 24 -1.20 -3.60 -9.77
N LEU A 25 -1.44 -3.35 -11.05
CA LEU A 25 -2.01 -2.09 -11.53
C LEU A 25 -3.38 -1.80 -10.90
N ARG A 26 -4.22 -2.83 -10.75
CA ARG A 26 -5.53 -2.66 -10.09
C ARG A 26 -5.38 -2.37 -8.60
N PHE A 27 -4.44 -3.02 -7.93
CA PHE A 27 -4.12 -2.80 -6.52
C PHE A 27 -3.59 -1.38 -6.29
N SER A 28 -2.58 -0.94 -7.05
CA SER A 28 -2.01 0.40 -6.93
C SER A 28 -3.04 1.49 -7.19
N ARG A 29 -3.90 1.31 -8.21
CA ARG A 29 -5.03 2.22 -8.47
C ARG A 29 -5.98 2.32 -7.27
N LYS A 30 -6.23 1.22 -6.57
CA LYS A 30 -7.09 1.25 -5.36
C LYS A 30 -6.42 1.98 -4.20
N ILE A 31 -5.11 1.90 -4.07
CA ILE A 31 -4.37 2.73 -3.11
C ILE A 31 -4.47 4.21 -3.49
N ASP A 32 -4.25 4.56 -4.76
CA ASP A 32 -4.38 5.93 -5.25
C ASP A 32 -5.79 6.51 -5.04
N GLU A 33 -6.84 5.74 -5.34
CA GLU A 33 -8.24 6.11 -5.04
C GLU A 33 -8.44 6.41 -3.55
N GLY A 34 -7.76 5.67 -2.67
CA GLY A 34 -7.77 5.90 -1.22
C GLY A 34 -7.07 7.20 -0.83
N ILE A 35 -5.90 7.45 -1.43
CA ILE A 35 -5.11 8.67 -1.23
C ILE A 35 -5.90 9.90 -1.69
N ASP A 36 -6.51 9.84 -2.88
CA ASP A 36 -7.39 10.90 -3.41
C ASP A 36 -8.61 11.12 -2.51
N ALA A 37 -9.09 10.07 -1.84
CA ALA A 37 -10.15 10.17 -0.84
C ALA A 37 -9.66 10.67 0.54
N GLY A 38 -8.37 10.99 0.68
CA GLY A 38 -7.77 11.59 1.86
C GLY A 38 -7.04 10.61 2.80
N TRP A 39 -6.69 9.40 2.35
CA TRP A 39 -5.90 8.49 3.16
C TRP A 39 -4.46 8.95 3.25
N GLY A 40 -3.92 8.94 4.46
CA GLY A 40 -2.50 9.12 4.71
C GLY A 40 -1.75 7.78 4.62
N ARG A 41 -0.42 7.90 4.72
CA ARG A 41 0.49 6.77 4.76
C ARG A 41 0.15 5.79 5.89
N ARG A 42 -0.32 6.31 7.03
CA ARG A 42 -0.71 5.53 8.20
C ARG A 42 -1.93 4.66 7.92
N GLU A 43 -2.95 5.20 7.27
CA GLU A 43 -4.16 4.44 6.92
C GLU A 43 -3.84 3.32 5.92
N VAL A 44 -3.04 3.62 4.89
CA VAL A 44 -2.58 2.61 3.93
C VAL A 44 -1.80 1.51 4.64
N PHE A 45 -0.84 1.88 5.49
CA PHE A 45 -0.09 0.90 6.28
C PHE A 45 -0.99 0.04 7.17
N ALA A 46 -1.98 0.65 7.85
CA ALA A 46 -2.91 -0.09 8.70
C ALA A 46 -3.73 -1.12 7.91
N VAL A 47 -4.16 -0.78 6.69
CA VAL A 47 -4.86 -1.74 5.81
C VAL A 47 -3.93 -2.88 5.38
N LEU A 48 -2.69 -2.60 5.01
CA LEU A 48 -1.72 -3.66 4.67
C LEU A 48 -1.49 -4.61 5.85
N ARG A 49 -1.31 -4.06 7.06
CA ARG A 49 -1.14 -4.85 8.29
C ARG A 49 -2.33 -5.75 8.57
N ASP A 50 -3.55 -5.21 8.44
CA ASP A 50 -4.76 -6.00 8.60
C ASP A 50 -4.86 -7.15 7.57
N ILE A 51 -4.53 -6.88 6.30
CA ILE A 51 -4.49 -7.91 5.25
C ILE A 51 -3.48 -9.00 5.63
N PHE A 52 -2.29 -8.64 6.09
CA PHE A 52 -1.29 -9.62 6.52
C PHE A 52 -1.73 -10.44 7.74
N GLU A 53 -2.37 -9.81 8.72
CA GLU A 53 -2.74 -10.45 9.98
C GLU A 53 -4.00 -11.34 9.86
N HIS A 54 -4.91 -11.01 8.95
CA HIS A 54 -6.22 -11.65 8.87
C HIS A 54 -6.53 -12.35 7.55
N HIS A 55 -5.82 -12.01 6.47
CA HIS A 55 -6.15 -12.47 5.12
C HIS A 55 -4.99 -13.18 4.39
N ALA A 56 -3.74 -13.04 4.85
CA ALA A 56 -2.56 -13.62 4.18
C ALA A 56 -2.68 -15.12 3.87
N ALA A 57 -3.30 -15.91 4.76
CA ALA A 57 -3.48 -17.35 4.56
C ALA A 57 -4.36 -17.71 3.33
N GLY A 58 -5.20 -16.79 2.87
CA GLY A 58 -6.01 -16.95 1.65
C GLY A 58 -5.34 -16.46 0.37
N LEU A 59 -4.16 -15.83 0.47
CA LEU A 59 -3.42 -15.27 -0.66
C LEU A 59 -2.31 -16.23 -1.11
N SER A 60 -2.01 -16.23 -2.41
CA SER A 60 -0.86 -16.97 -2.93
C SER A 60 0.46 -16.40 -2.39
N GLU A 61 1.51 -17.21 -2.35
CA GLU A 61 2.84 -16.77 -1.91
C GLU A 61 3.35 -15.56 -2.72
N GLN A 62 3.12 -15.57 -4.03
CA GLN A 62 3.46 -14.46 -4.92
C GLN A 62 2.76 -13.15 -4.47
N VAL A 63 1.47 -13.20 -4.18
CA VAL A 63 0.73 -12.00 -3.75
C VAL A 63 1.21 -11.51 -2.38
N GLN A 64 1.57 -12.43 -1.48
CA GLN A 64 2.14 -12.06 -0.18
C GLN A 64 3.51 -11.38 -0.33
N GLU A 65 4.34 -11.84 -1.27
CA GLU A 65 5.62 -11.23 -1.60
C GLU A 65 5.43 -9.82 -2.19
N GLU A 66 4.55 -9.66 -3.18
CA GLU A 66 4.21 -8.36 -3.79
C GLU A 66 3.69 -7.35 -2.75
N LEU A 67 2.81 -7.79 -1.83
CA LEU A 67 2.33 -6.95 -0.74
C LEU A 67 3.45 -6.52 0.21
N LYS A 68 4.44 -7.39 0.44
CA LYS A 68 5.56 -7.11 1.33
C LYS A 68 6.54 -6.14 0.67
N GLU A 69 6.78 -6.30 -0.62
CA GLU A 69 7.53 -5.31 -1.41
C GLU A 69 6.87 -3.94 -1.34
N PHE A 70 5.54 -3.89 -1.45
CA PHE A 70 4.81 -2.65 -1.31
C PHE A 70 4.85 -2.06 0.10
N GLU A 71 4.73 -2.87 1.14
CA GLU A 71 4.93 -2.42 2.53
C GLU A 71 6.30 -1.75 2.71
N ASN A 72 7.36 -2.25 2.04
CA ASN A 72 8.68 -1.62 2.07
C ASN A 72 8.67 -0.21 1.45
N THR A 73 7.89 0.02 0.38
CA THR A 73 7.74 1.37 -0.22
C THR A 73 7.00 2.34 0.70
N ILE A 74 6.07 1.81 1.51
CA ILE A 74 5.31 2.58 2.50
C ILE A 74 6.17 2.92 3.73
N THR A 75 6.99 1.98 4.18
CA THR A 75 7.82 2.10 5.39
C THR A 75 9.22 2.67 5.13
N GLY A 76 9.63 2.78 3.86
CA GLY A 76 10.94 3.30 3.47
C GLY A 76 12.09 2.31 3.60
N PHE A 77 11.79 1.01 3.70
CA PHE A 77 12.76 -0.09 3.68
C PHE A 77 13.05 -0.59 2.25
N CYS A 78 13.12 0.34 1.30
CA CYS A 78 13.45 0.13 -0.11
C CYS A 78 14.49 1.15 -0.58
N ASP A 79 14.81 1.17 -1.88
CA ASP A 79 15.57 2.29 -2.45
C ASP A 79 14.78 3.59 -2.22
N PRO A 80 15.44 4.68 -1.79
CA PRO A 80 14.81 5.98 -1.62
C PRO A 80 13.97 6.47 -2.80
N VAL A 81 14.32 6.11 -4.04
CA VAL A 81 13.55 6.52 -5.24
C VAL A 81 12.22 5.77 -5.38
N ASP A 82 12.12 4.58 -4.79
CA ASP A 82 10.93 3.72 -4.85
C ASP A 82 9.96 3.96 -3.70
N ILE A 83 10.30 4.87 -2.77
CA ILE A 83 9.39 5.24 -1.68
C ILE A 83 8.11 5.82 -2.27
N TYR A 84 6.99 5.17 -1.97
CA TYR A 84 5.67 5.62 -2.41
C TYR A 84 5.40 7.03 -1.89
N ARG A 85 4.93 7.95 -2.74
CA ARG A 85 4.72 9.35 -2.36
C ARG A 85 3.25 9.62 -2.04
N PHE A 86 3.01 10.32 -0.96
CA PHE A 86 1.70 10.82 -0.54
C PHE A 86 1.66 12.35 -0.70
N PRO A 87 0.46 12.95 -0.80
CA PRO A 87 0.32 14.41 -0.81
C PRO A 87 1.06 15.07 0.37
N GLY A 88 1.87 16.09 0.06
CA GLY A 88 2.68 16.79 1.06
C GLY A 88 3.96 16.06 1.47
N ASP A 89 4.37 15.01 0.76
CA ASP A 89 5.70 14.44 0.92
C ASP A 89 6.80 15.36 0.38
N PRO A 90 7.99 15.39 1.04
CA PRO A 90 9.13 16.15 0.56
C PRO A 90 9.53 15.69 -0.85
N GLN A 91 9.88 16.64 -1.72
CA GLN A 91 10.33 16.32 -3.07
C GLN A 91 11.73 15.71 -3.05
N GLU A 92 12.62 16.25 -2.22
CA GLU A 92 13.97 15.74 -2.01
C GLU A 92 13.96 14.33 -1.42
N VAL A 93 14.73 13.43 -2.03
CA VAL A 93 14.73 11.98 -1.76
C VAL A 93 15.23 11.68 -0.33
N GLU A 94 16.24 12.41 0.13
CA GLU A 94 16.79 12.28 1.48
C GLU A 94 15.78 12.73 2.53
N ALA A 95 15.08 13.85 2.27
CA ALA A 95 14.06 14.36 3.17
C ALA A 95 12.84 13.43 3.22
N LEU A 96 12.45 12.84 2.09
CA LEU A 96 11.42 11.82 2.01
C LEU A 96 11.81 10.60 2.85
N SER A 97 13.01 10.06 2.62
CA SER A 97 13.52 8.89 3.35
C SER A 97 13.56 9.13 4.87
N ALA A 98 14.04 10.30 5.30
CA ALA A 98 14.07 10.68 6.71
C ALA A 98 12.67 10.81 7.31
N LYS A 99 11.73 11.43 6.59
CA LYS A 99 10.32 11.55 7.02
C LYS A 99 9.69 10.17 7.17
N VAL A 100 9.81 9.32 6.17
CA VAL A 100 9.15 8.00 6.16
C VAL A 100 9.73 7.11 7.25
N ARG A 101 11.05 6.99 7.37
CA ARG A 101 11.70 6.15 8.39
C ARG A 101 11.53 6.65 9.83
N SER A 102 11.08 7.89 10.03
CA SER A 102 10.76 8.40 11.36
C SER A 102 9.54 7.71 12.01
N ASN A 103 8.74 6.99 11.22
CA ASN A 103 7.46 6.38 11.61
C ASN A 103 6.46 7.38 12.23
N ASN A 104 6.69 8.68 12.10
CA ASN A 104 5.80 9.74 12.57
C ASN A 104 4.87 10.17 11.44
N TRP A 105 4.00 9.25 11.04
CA TRP A 105 3.00 9.47 10.01
C TRP A 105 1.71 9.96 10.68
N ARG A 106 1.30 11.18 10.36
CA ARG A 106 0.03 11.76 10.82
C ARG A 106 -1.10 11.37 9.89
#